data_AF-A0A2V2D7D2-F1
#
_entry.id   AF-A0A2V2D7D2-F1
#
_cell.length_a   1.000
_cell.length_b   1.000
_cell.length_c   1.000
_cell.angle_alpha   90.00
_cell.angle_beta   90.00
_cell.angle_gamma   90.00
#
_symmetry.space_group_name_H-M   'P 1'
#
loop_
_entity.id
_entity.type
_entity.pdbx_description
1 polymer ?
#
loop_
_entity_poly.entity_id
_entity_poly.type
_entity_poly.pdbx_seq_one_letter_code
_entity_poly.pdbx_strand_id
1 'polypeptide(L)'
;GARANSGVYFGDFEIQVLEGFGFEGNWGDIGAIYRQIAPHVNACTEPGSWQTFDIIFKPAKIEGGKILLPRFTVWHNGVRIHNESPVRYGTALFPDAGVNYKHSEAPVDIKLQDHGAPIRYRNIWLQKLD
;
A
#
# COMPACT_ATOMS: atom_id res chain seq x y z
N GLY A 1 -8.73 13.44 18.31
CA GLY A 1 -9.65 12.73 17.40
C GLY A 1 -8.90 11.58 16.76
N ALA A 2 -9.59 10.54 16.30
CA ALA A 2 -8.94 9.48 15.53
C ALA A 2 -8.35 10.06 14.23
N ARG A 3 -7.16 9.63 13.84
CA ARG A 3 -6.52 10.01 12.56
C ARG A 3 -7.43 9.55 11.41
N ALA A 4 -7.59 10.38 10.38
CA ALA A 4 -8.41 10.01 9.21
C ALA A 4 -7.74 8.84 8.47
N ASN A 5 -8.44 7.70 8.39
CA ASN A 5 -7.92 6.43 7.91
C ASN A 5 -8.65 5.97 6.64
N SER A 6 -7.90 5.39 5.70
CA SER A 6 -8.35 4.73 4.48
C SER A 6 -7.16 3.91 3.93
N GLY A 7 -7.27 3.40 2.71
CA GLY A 7 -6.20 2.62 2.09
C GLY A 7 -6.45 2.42 0.61
N VAL A 8 -5.37 2.29 -0.16
CA VAL A 8 -5.42 1.87 -1.56
C VAL A 8 -5.07 0.40 -1.63
N TYR A 9 -6.05 -0.43 -1.96
CA TYR A 9 -5.88 -1.88 -2.05
C TYR A 9 -5.62 -2.31 -3.48
N PHE A 10 -4.69 -3.24 -3.65
CA PHE A 10 -4.44 -4.01 -4.87
C PHE A 10 -4.71 -5.47 -4.53
N GLY A 11 -5.91 -5.97 -4.81
CA GLY A 11 -6.35 -7.28 -4.32
C GLY A 11 -6.49 -7.26 -2.80
N ASP A 12 -5.62 -8.05 -2.15
CA ASP A 12 -5.55 -8.18 -0.68
C ASP A 12 -4.45 -7.32 -0.05
N PHE A 13 -3.75 -6.50 -0.84
CA PHE A 13 -2.57 -5.77 -0.39
C PHE A 13 -2.84 -4.26 -0.31
N GLU A 14 -2.61 -3.66 0.85
CA GLU A 14 -2.90 -2.26 1.13
C GLU A 14 -1.64 -1.39 1.17
N ILE A 15 -1.67 -0.29 0.43
CA ILE A 15 -0.87 0.90 0.71
C ILE A 15 -1.71 1.81 1.60
N GLN A 16 -1.21 2.05 2.80
CA GLN A 16 -1.97 2.72 3.85
C GLN A 16 -2.18 4.22 3.56
N VAL A 17 -3.39 4.72 3.81
CA VAL A 17 -3.72 6.16 3.73
C VAL A 17 -4.16 6.63 5.11
N LEU A 18 -3.33 7.42 5.76
CA LEU A 18 -3.59 7.90 7.13
C LEU A 18 -3.17 9.36 7.24
N GLU A 19 -3.87 10.18 8.02
CA GLU A 19 -3.30 11.48 8.43
C GLU A 19 -1.96 11.18 9.12
N GLY A 20 -0.83 11.76 8.71
CA GLY A 20 0.47 11.38 9.27
C GLY A 20 1.51 12.49 9.29
N PHE A 21 1.07 13.75 9.23
CA PHE A 21 1.99 14.88 9.25
C PHE A 21 2.66 15.00 10.63
N GLY A 22 3.98 15.19 10.65
CA GLY A 22 4.76 15.33 11.89
C GLY A 22 5.07 14.02 12.62
N PHE A 23 4.75 12.86 12.05
CA PHE A 23 5.14 11.55 12.60
C PHE A 23 6.40 11.01 11.91
N GLU A 24 7.14 10.12 12.58
CA GLU A 24 8.31 9.46 11.97
C GLU A 24 7.93 8.45 10.89
N GLY A 25 6.75 7.84 11.01
CA GLY A 25 6.24 6.79 10.13
C GLY A 25 6.60 5.39 10.63
N ASN A 26 5.61 4.50 10.65
CA ASN A 26 5.73 3.10 11.07
C ASN A 26 4.98 2.18 10.09
N TRP A 27 4.99 0.86 10.34
CA TRP A 27 4.35 -0.15 9.49
C TRP A 27 2.83 -0.04 9.37
N GLY A 28 2.18 0.78 10.20
CA GLY A 28 0.74 1.06 10.14
C GLY A 28 0.40 2.49 9.71
N ASP A 29 1.40 3.30 9.37
CA ASP A 29 1.23 4.70 9.00
C ASP A 29 1.09 4.88 7.48
N ILE A 30 0.74 6.09 7.07
CA ILE A 30 0.60 6.49 5.68
C ILE A 30 1.79 6.07 4.81
N GLY A 31 1.47 5.49 3.66
CA GLY A 31 2.45 4.98 2.71
C GLY A 31 3.05 3.63 3.10
N ALA A 32 2.78 3.07 4.28
CA ALA A 32 3.22 1.72 4.62
C ALA A 32 2.58 0.67 3.71
N ILE A 33 3.32 -0.40 3.42
CA ILE A 33 2.70 -1.66 3.03
C ILE A 33 2.14 -2.22 4.34
N TYR A 34 0.82 -2.08 4.50
CA TYR A 34 0.19 -2.10 5.81
C TYR A 34 0.58 -3.35 6.62
N ARG A 35 1.06 -3.12 7.84
CA ARG A 35 1.50 -4.13 8.83
C ARG A 35 2.68 -5.00 8.41
N GLN A 36 3.40 -4.65 7.34
CA GLN A 36 4.54 -5.41 6.85
C GLN A 36 5.79 -4.57 6.68
N ILE A 37 5.70 -3.41 6.02
CA ILE A 37 6.87 -2.59 5.71
C ILE A 37 6.53 -1.11 5.92
N ALA A 38 7.22 -0.47 6.87
CA ALA A 38 7.15 0.96 7.09
C ALA A 38 7.69 1.73 5.87
N PRO A 39 7.15 2.92 5.54
CA PRO A 39 7.75 3.76 4.50
C PRO A 39 9.19 4.12 4.90
N HIS A 40 10.12 4.16 3.94
CA HIS A 40 11.52 4.53 4.24
C HIS A 40 11.65 5.97 4.77
N VAL A 41 10.73 6.83 4.39
CA VAL A 41 10.65 8.22 4.85
C VAL A 41 9.19 8.62 4.88
N ASN A 42 8.78 9.36 5.92
CA ASN A 42 7.48 10.01 5.91
C ASN A 42 7.53 11.26 5.02
N ALA A 43 6.82 11.22 3.89
CA ALA A 43 6.77 12.31 2.92
C ALA A 43 5.47 13.14 3.02
N CYS A 44 4.75 13.06 4.14
CA CYS A 44 3.55 13.87 4.38
C CYS A 44 3.84 15.37 4.28
N THR A 45 2.91 16.08 3.66
CA THR A 45 2.79 17.55 3.81
C THR A 45 1.71 17.90 4.84
N GLU A 46 1.59 19.19 5.16
CA GLU A 46 0.66 19.71 6.17
C GLU A 46 -0.80 19.25 5.98
N PRO A 47 -1.58 19.10 7.08
CA PRO A 47 -2.98 18.73 7.01
C PRO A 47 -3.81 19.67 6.10
N GLY A 48 -4.79 19.10 5.39
CA GLY A 48 -5.61 19.82 4.42
C GLY A 48 -4.95 20.00 3.04
N SER A 49 -3.66 19.72 2.92
CA SER A 49 -2.98 19.64 1.62
C SER A 49 -3.30 18.32 0.91
N TRP A 50 -3.30 18.36 -0.42
CA TRP A 50 -3.39 17.16 -1.23
C TRP A 50 -2.12 16.33 -1.12
N GLN A 51 -2.28 15.06 -0.77
CA GLN A 51 -1.23 14.04 -0.85
C GLN A 51 -1.32 13.34 -2.20
N THR A 52 -0.18 13.00 -2.80
CA THR A 52 -0.10 12.28 -4.07
C THR A 52 0.63 10.96 -3.88
N PHE A 53 0.13 9.92 -4.55
CA PHE A 53 0.76 8.61 -4.59
C PHE A 53 0.94 8.17 -6.04
N ASP A 54 2.16 7.81 -6.40
CA ASP A 54 2.46 7.06 -7.62
C ASP A 54 2.82 5.64 -7.19
N ILE A 55 2.07 4.65 -7.66
CA ILE A 55 2.20 3.27 -7.19
C ILE A 55 2.41 2.34 -8.39
N ILE A 56 3.53 1.63 -8.38
CA ILE A 56 3.77 0.49 -9.25
C ILE A 56 3.54 -0.78 -8.43
N PHE A 57 2.60 -1.60 -8.89
CA PHE A 57 2.37 -2.93 -8.35
C PHE A 57 2.78 -3.98 -9.37
N LYS A 58 3.69 -4.87 -8.97
CA LYS A 58 4.05 -6.08 -9.72
C LYS A 58 3.37 -7.26 -9.04
N PRO A 59 2.44 -7.98 -9.70
CA PRO A 59 1.76 -9.12 -9.10
C PRO A 59 2.73 -10.28 -8.85
N ALA A 60 2.28 -11.26 -8.06
CA ALA A 60 3.04 -12.49 -7.85
C ALA A 60 3.23 -13.23 -9.19
N LYS A 61 4.34 -13.96 -9.32
CA LYS A 61 4.57 -14.93 -10.39
C LYS A 61 4.88 -16.30 -9.80
N ILE A 62 4.39 -17.35 -10.43
CA ILE A 62 4.59 -18.73 -10.00
C ILE A 62 5.37 -19.47 -11.10
N GLU A 63 6.66 -19.67 -10.86
CA GLU A 63 7.56 -20.27 -11.84
C GLU A 63 8.14 -21.57 -11.27
N GLY A 64 7.83 -22.70 -11.92
CA GLY A 64 8.37 -24.01 -11.51
C GLY A 64 8.07 -24.38 -10.05
N GLY A 65 6.92 -23.94 -9.52
CA GLY A 65 6.52 -24.16 -8.12
C GLY A 65 7.14 -23.20 -7.11
N LYS A 66 7.97 -22.23 -7.54
CA LYS A 66 8.46 -21.14 -6.69
C LYS A 66 7.61 -19.90 -6.87
N ILE A 67 7.34 -19.21 -5.77
CA ILE A 67 6.60 -17.94 -5.77
C ILE A 67 7.59 -16.79 -5.77
N LEU A 68 7.55 -15.96 -6.82
CA LEU A 68 8.09 -14.61 -6.79
C LEU A 68 7.03 -13.71 -6.17
N LEU A 69 7.33 -13.16 -4.99
CA LEU A 69 6.39 -12.34 -4.23
C LEU A 69 5.94 -11.09 -5.02
N PRO A 70 4.70 -10.63 -4.85
CA PRO A 70 4.27 -9.34 -5.36
C PRO A 70 5.13 -8.23 -4.75
N ARG A 71 5.32 -7.15 -5.51
CA ARG A 71 6.18 -6.03 -5.12
C ARG A 71 5.53 -4.68 -5.36
N PHE A 72 5.78 -3.76 -4.44
CA PHE A 72 5.40 -2.36 -4.57
C PHE A 72 6.62 -1.46 -4.76
N THR A 73 6.49 -0.51 -5.67
CA THR A 73 7.32 0.71 -5.68
C THR A 73 6.37 1.88 -5.53
N VAL A 74 6.62 2.73 -4.53
CA VAL A 74 5.68 3.78 -4.15
C VAL A 74 6.43 5.08 -4.01
N TRP A 75 5.89 6.12 -4.62
CA TRP A 75 6.24 7.50 -4.33
C TRP A 75 5.09 8.15 -3.59
N HIS A 76 5.43 8.92 -2.56
CA HIS A 76 4.50 9.78 -1.84
C HIS A 76 5.01 11.21 -1.98
N ASN A 77 4.23 12.08 -2.61
CA ASN A 77 4.62 13.46 -2.93
C ASN A 77 5.94 13.56 -3.69
N GLY A 78 6.16 12.68 -4.67
CA GLY A 78 7.38 12.62 -5.48
C GLY A 78 8.59 12.01 -4.78
N VAL A 79 8.50 11.66 -3.49
CA VAL A 79 9.57 10.99 -2.75
C VAL A 79 9.36 9.48 -2.77
N ARG A 80 10.36 8.70 -3.21
CA ARG A 80 10.27 7.23 -3.23
C ARG A 80 10.33 6.67 -1.82
N ILE A 81 9.22 6.13 -1.33
CA ILE A 81 9.09 5.56 0.02
C ILE A 81 9.18 4.03 0.06
N HIS A 82 8.99 3.36 -1.08
CA HIS A 82 9.21 1.92 -1.28
C HIS A 82 9.90 1.67 -2.61
N ASN A 83 10.81 0.70 -2.67
CA ASN A 83 11.54 0.36 -3.89
C ASN A 83 11.56 -1.16 -4.10
N GLU A 84 10.70 -1.64 -5.00
CA GLU A 84 10.48 -3.07 -5.24
C GLU A 84 10.26 -3.89 -3.95
N SER A 85 9.63 -3.27 -2.95
CA SER A 85 9.39 -3.86 -1.63
C SER A 85 8.42 -5.04 -1.73
N PRO A 86 8.78 -6.25 -1.27
CA PRO A 86 7.93 -7.42 -1.38
C PRO A 86 6.79 -7.42 -0.34
N VAL A 87 5.62 -7.92 -0.71
CA VAL A 87 4.51 -8.17 0.22
C VAL A 87 4.28 -9.68 0.37
N ARG A 88 4.24 -10.17 1.61
CA ARG A 88 4.31 -11.61 1.92
C ARG A 88 2.96 -12.31 1.96
N TYR A 89 1.92 -11.58 2.33
CA TYR A 89 0.55 -12.09 2.49
C TYR A 89 -0.44 -10.91 2.44
N GLY A 90 -1.73 -11.19 2.31
CA GLY A 90 -2.77 -10.14 2.33
C GLY A 90 -2.71 -9.31 3.62
N THR A 91 -2.69 -7.97 3.52
CA THR A 91 -2.32 -7.06 4.63
C THR A 91 -3.35 -7.05 5.77
N ALA A 92 -4.56 -7.53 5.55
CA ALA A 92 -5.55 -7.74 6.60
C ALA A 92 -5.20 -8.89 7.56
N LEU A 93 -4.33 -9.83 7.15
CA LEU A 93 -3.93 -10.98 7.96
C LEU A 93 -2.88 -10.62 9.00
N PHE A 94 -2.85 -11.39 10.07
CA PHE A 94 -1.76 -11.43 11.03
C PHE A 94 -0.67 -12.42 10.57
N PRO A 95 0.58 -12.31 11.05
CA PRO A 95 1.69 -13.15 10.57
C PRO A 95 1.44 -14.66 10.66
N ASP A 96 0.75 -15.10 11.72
CA ASP A 96 0.38 -16.50 11.97
C ASP A 96 -0.57 -17.06 10.90
N ALA A 97 -1.57 -16.29 10.46
CA ALA A 97 -2.42 -16.66 9.34
C ALA A 97 -1.70 -16.48 7.99
N GLY A 98 -0.83 -15.48 7.89
CA GLY A 98 -0.07 -15.14 6.69
C GLY A 98 0.85 -16.26 6.18
N VAL A 99 1.34 -17.15 7.06
CA VAL A 99 2.19 -18.29 6.65
C VAL A 99 1.48 -19.25 5.69
N ASN A 100 0.14 -19.27 5.70
CA ASN A 100 -0.68 -20.13 4.85
C ASN A 100 -1.27 -19.41 3.64
N TYR A 101 -0.95 -18.11 3.46
CA TYR A 101 -1.46 -17.31 2.36
C TYR A 101 -1.04 -17.91 1.00
N LYS A 102 -1.99 -18.00 0.07
CA LYS A 102 -1.76 -18.52 -1.27
C LYS A 102 -1.78 -17.36 -2.26
N HIS A 103 -0.63 -17.07 -2.85
CA HIS A 103 -0.55 -16.12 -3.95
C HIS A 103 -1.23 -16.67 -5.20
N SER A 104 -1.76 -15.76 -6.00
CA SER A 104 -2.37 -16.02 -7.30
C SER A 104 -1.72 -15.12 -8.35
N GLU A 105 -1.63 -15.61 -9.58
CA GLU A 105 -1.22 -14.81 -10.76
C GLU A 105 -2.41 -14.10 -11.42
N ALA A 106 -3.62 -14.24 -10.86
CA ALA A 106 -4.81 -13.59 -11.37
C ALA A 106 -4.68 -12.06 -11.31
N PRO A 107 -5.30 -11.33 -12.26
CA PRO A 107 -5.44 -9.88 -12.16
C PRO A 107 -6.07 -9.47 -10.82
N VAL A 108 -5.62 -8.34 -10.28
CA VAL A 108 -6.14 -7.78 -9.03
C VAL A 108 -7.10 -6.63 -9.30
N ASP A 109 -8.09 -6.46 -8.43
CA ASP A 109 -8.90 -5.26 -8.36
C ASP A 109 -8.14 -4.14 -7.63
N ILE A 110 -8.55 -2.90 -7.87
CA ILE A 110 -8.08 -1.74 -7.10
C ILE A 110 -9.26 -1.15 -6.36
N LYS A 111 -9.12 -1.03 -5.03
CA LYS A 111 -10.18 -0.54 -4.14
C LYS A 111 -9.67 0.59 -3.27
N LEU A 112 -10.56 1.51 -2.93
CA LEU A 112 -10.33 2.51 -1.90
C LEU A 112 -11.14 2.10 -0.66
N GLN A 113 -10.48 2.02 0.49
CA GLN A 113 -11.13 1.61 1.73
C GLN A 113 -11.99 2.74 2.30
N ASP A 114 -13.24 2.45 2.65
CA ASP A 114 -14.02 3.30 3.55
C ASP A 114 -13.82 2.83 4.99
N HIS A 115 -13.22 3.70 5.82
CA HIS A 115 -13.02 3.46 7.25
C HIS A 115 -13.80 4.48 8.10
N GLY A 116 -14.88 5.05 7.56
CA GLY A 116 -15.75 6.02 8.24
C GLY A 116 -15.13 7.41 8.41
N ALA A 117 -13.95 7.65 7.84
CA ALA A 117 -13.29 8.96 7.85
C ALA A 117 -13.64 9.75 6.58
N PRO A 118 -13.90 11.07 6.67
CA PRO A 118 -14.23 11.91 5.52
C PRO A 118 -12.99 12.23 4.68
N ILE A 119 -12.53 11.27 3.87
CA ILE A 119 -11.41 11.42 2.94
C ILE A 119 -11.97 11.73 1.54
N ARG A 120 -11.25 12.56 0.78
CA ARG A 120 -11.59 12.92 -0.60
C ARG A 120 -10.47 12.47 -1.52
N TYR A 121 -10.85 11.91 -2.66
CA TYR A 121 -9.95 11.47 -3.71
C TYR A 121 -10.15 12.30 -4.98
N ARG A 122 -9.08 12.48 -5.76
CA ARG A 122 -9.13 13.09 -7.09
C ARG A 122 -7.98 12.55 -7.95
N ASN A 123 -8.07 12.76 -9.26
CA ASN A 123 -7.00 12.45 -10.23
C ASN A 123 -6.49 11.00 -10.13
N ILE A 124 -7.41 10.03 -10.15
CA ILE A 124 -7.10 8.60 -10.16
C ILE A 124 -7.16 8.11 -11.60
N TRP A 125 -6.06 7.54 -12.07
CA TRP A 125 -5.95 6.89 -13.36
C TRP A 125 -5.05 5.65 -13.20
N LEU A 126 -5.16 4.73 -14.15
CA LEU A 126 -4.43 3.47 -14.14
C LEU A 126 -3.80 3.24 -15.50
N GLN A 127 -2.58 2.73 -15.51
CA GLN A 127 -1.89 2.28 -16.71
C GLN A 127 -1.40 0.85 -16.46
N LYS A 128 -1.76 -0.06 -17.36
CA LYS A 128 -1.17 -1.40 -17.38
C LYS A 128 0.29 -1.28 -17.82
N LEU A 129 1.19 -1.95 -17.11
CA LEU A 129 2.61 -2.03 -17.43
C LEU A 129 2.92 -3.33 -18.18
N ASP A 130 3.97 -3.31 -19.00
CA ASP A 130 4.45 -4.45 -19.79
C ASP A 130 5.28 -5.45 -18.97
#